data_AF-A0A1G7YKD3-F1
#
_entry.id   AF-A0A1G7YKD3-F1
#
_cell.length_a   1.000
_cell.length_b   1.000
_cell.length_c   1.000
_cell.angle_alpha   90.00
_cell.angle_beta   90.00
_cell.angle_gamma   90.00
#
_symmetry.space_group_name_H-M   'P 1'
#
loop_
_entity.id
_entity.type
_entity.pdbx_description
1 polymer ?
#
loop_
_entity_poly.entity_id
_entity_poly.type
_entity_poly.pdbx_seq_one_letter_code
_entity_poly.pdbx_strand_id
1 'polypeptide(L)'
;MRKVAVENKAVTPDRVGYTEREWEIMSPSARAHALGMTGPFNSEQFAQIHDGLVSPNQDISTAEREVIDRHAAKVNKLTDDYHHAYDDYRRAEAGVVAAIREESRLRQAFEWRMNSDVYAPPTVDDLNEVKAAAAAVRAARKRLDESGETLGVAQVAMNTAKAAAYRARVVVRAEENRKVSDAILRDRGIAVG
;
A
#
# COMPACT_ATOMS: atom_id res chain seq x y z
N MET A 1 10.42 16.47 30.33
CA MET A 1 9.65 16.15 29.11
C MET A 1 8.18 15.97 29.48
N ARG A 2 7.27 16.78 28.94
CA ARG A 2 5.83 16.67 29.22
C ARG A 2 5.29 15.39 28.56
N LYS A 3 4.68 14.48 29.33
CA LYS A 3 3.89 13.36 28.80
C LYS A 3 2.60 13.93 28.21
N VAL A 4 2.44 13.88 26.89
CA VAL A 4 1.17 14.14 26.22
C VAL A 4 0.37 12.85 26.25
N ALA A 5 -0.68 12.79 27.05
CA ALA A 5 -1.67 11.72 27.00
C ALA A 5 -2.52 11.93 25.73
N VAL A 6 -2.43 11.01 24.77
CA VAL A 6 -3.32 11.01 23.61
C VAL A 6 -4.66 10.44 24.07
N GLU A 7 -5.64 11.32 24.30
CA GLU A 7 -7.02 10.93 24.54
C GLU A 7 -7.59 10.22 23.32
N ASN A 8 -8.09 9.00 23.50
CA ASN A 8 -8.64 8.15 22.45
C ASN A 8 -10.07 8.60 22.09
N LYS A 9 -10.20 9.77 21.44
CA LYS A 9 -11.48 10.21 20.87
C LYS A 9 -11.69 9.49 19.53
N ALA A 10 -12.85 8.86 19.36
CA ALA A 10 -13.24 8.20 18.11
C ALA A 10 -13.02 9.17 16.93
N VAL A 11 -12.19 8.75 15.96
CA VAL A 11 -11.79 9.60 14.84
C VAL A 11 -12.95 9.72 13.86
N THR A 12 -13.35 10.95 13.52
CA THR A 12 -14.44 11.22 12.57
C THR A 12 -13.91 11.34 11.13
N PRO A 13 -14.69 10.95 10.10
CA PRO A 13 -14.28 10.95 8.68
C PRO A 13 -13.73 12.30 8.19
N ASP A 14 -14.30 13.40 8.69
CA ASP A 14 -13.96 14.77 8.28
C ASP A 14 -12.50 15.13 8.61
N ARG A 15 -11.91 14.52 9.65
CA ARG A 15 -10.52 14.77 10.05
C ARG A 15 -9.48 14.24 9.09
N VAL A 16 -9.88 13.35 8.19
CA VAL A 16 -9.02 12.68 7.22
C VAL A 16 -9.40 13.01 5.77
N GLY A 17 -10.25 14.05 5.59
CA GLY A 17 -10.56 14.61 4.28
C GLY A 17 -11.62 13.85 3.48
N TYR A 18 -12.43 13.02 4.14
CA TYR A 18 -13.50 12.24 3.50
C TYR A 18 -14.87 12.67 4.03
N THR A 19 -15.88 12.64 3.16
CA THR A 19 -17.29 12.77 3.54
C THR A 19 -17.78 11.49 4.23
N GLU A 20 -18.84 11.57 5.05
CA GLU A 20 -19.44 10.39 5.70
C GLU A 20 -19.82 9.29 4.70
N ARG A 21 -20.32 9.69 3.53
CA ARG A 21 -20.76 8.75 2.48
C ARG A 21 -19.59 8.02 1.82
N GLU A 22 -18.45 8.69 1.65
CA GLU A 22 -17.21 8.07 1.19
C GLU A 22 -16.63 7.11 2.25
N TRP A 23 -16.82 7.43 3.52
CA TRP A 23 -16.38 6.58 4.64
C TRP A 23 -17.14 5.26 4.75
N GLU A 24 -18.45 5.29 4.50
CA GLU A 24 -19.33 4.12 4.58
C GLU A 24 -19.05 3.09 3.48
N ILE A 25 -18.75 3.56 2.26
CA ILE A 25 -18.47 2.71 1.10
C ILE A 25 -17.03 2.18 1.07
N MET A 26 -16.13 2.75 1.88
CA MET A 26 -14.77 2.25 2.01
C MET A 26 -14.72 0.90 2.73
N SER A 27 -13.89 -0.01 2.22
CA SER A 27 -13.60 -1.26 2.93
C SER A 27 -12.96 -0.95 4.30
N PRO A 28 -13.10 -1.84 5.31
CA PRO A 28 -12.48 -1.65 6.62
C PRO A 28 -10.97 -1.38 6.54
N SER A 29 -10.28 -1.99 5.58
CA SER A 29 -8.85 -1.78 5.32
C SER A 29 -8.55 -0.38 4.76
N ALA A 30 -9.39 0.14 3.86
CA ALA A 30 -9.26 1.51 3.34
C ALA A 30 -9.50 2.56 4.45
N ARG A 31 -10.43 2.30 5.36
CA ARG A 31 -10.64 3.16 6.55
C ARG A 31 -9.44 3.15 7.49
N ALA A 32 -8.84 1.99 7.74
CA ALA A 32 -7.63 1.87 8.56
C ALA A 32 -6.41 2.60 7.94
N HIS A 33 -6.34 2.69 6.62
CA HIS A 33 -5.36 3.47 5.88
C HIS A 33 -5.60 4.99 5.99
N ALA A 34 -6.85 5.45 5.79
CA ALA A 34 -7.23 6.85 5.89
C ALA A 34 -7.07 7.42 7.31
N LEU A 35 -7.29 6.61 8.36
CA LEU A 35 -7.14 7.01 9.76
C LEU A 35 -5.69 7.19 10.24
N GLY A 36 -4.68 6.96 9.39
CA GLY A 36 -3.28 7.04 9.80
C GLY A 36 -2.89 6.01 10.89
N MET A 37 -3.78 5.07 11.22
CA MET A 37 -3.50 3.97 12.16
C MET A 37 -2.61 2.87 11.56
N THR A 38 -2.21 3.06 10.32
CA THR A 38 -1.04 2.42 9.70
C THR A 38 -0.18 3.51 9.08
N GLY A 39 0.45 4.37 9.87
CA GLY A 39 1.38 5.35 9.32
C GLY A 39 2.76 4.75 9.09
N PRO A 40 3.18 4.34 7.87
CA PRO A 40 4.57 4.52 7.51
C PRO A 40 4.78 6.04 7.37
N PHE A 41 5.95 6.54 7.76
CA PHE A 41 6.41 7.87 7.38
C PHE A 41 6.04 8.14 5.92
N ASN A 42 5.48 9.31 5.61
CA ASN A 42 5.34 9.67 4.20
C ASN A 42 6.75 9.69 3.57
N SER A 43 6.85 9.43 2.27
CA SER A 43 8.14 9.26 1.57
C SER A 43 9.10 10.43 1.80
N GLU A 44 8.57 11.65 1.93
CA GLU A 44 9.31 12.88 2.21
C GLU A 44 9.84 12.95 3.66
N GLN A 45 9.04 12.55 4.65
CA GLN A 45 9.46 12.43 6.05
C GLN A 45 10.51 11.32 6.19
N PHE A 46 10.36 10.23 5.44
CA PHE A 46 11.38 9.19 5.37
C PHE A 46 12.65 9.71 4.71
N ALA A 47 12.58 10.49 3.62
CA ALA A 47 13.72 11.08 2.94
C ALA A 47 14.45 12.16 3.76
N GLN A 48 13.72 13.04 4.47
CA GLN A 48 14.32 14.04 5.36
C GLN A 48 14.96 13.41 6.60
N ILE A 49 14.37 12.34 7.14
CA ILE A 49 14.99 11.54 8.19
C ILE A 49 16.17 10.74 7.62
N HIS A 50 16.09 10.24 6.38
CA HIS A 50 17.17 9.53 5.69
C HIS A 50 18.38 10.45 5.47
N ASP A 51 18.18 11.65 4.94
CA ASP A 51 19.23 12.62 4.62
C ASP A 51 19.73 13.36 5.87
N GLY A 52 18.86 13.60 6.86
CA GLY A 52 19.25 14.20 8.14
C GLY A 52 19.97 13.23 9.08
N LEU A 53 19.76 11.91 8.92
CA LEU A 53 20.46 10.89 9.68
C LEU A 53 21.77 10.50 8.99
N VAL A 54 21.83 10.37 7.67
CA VAL A 54 23.08 10.09 6.94
C VAL A 54 23.88 11.38 6.83
N SER A 55 24.73 11.69 7.82
CA SER A 55 25.93 12.43 7.49
C SER A 55 26.76 11.51 6.60
N PRO A 56 27.03 11.86 5.33
CA PRO A 56 27.83 11.03 4.42
C PRO A 56 29.28 10.80 4.91
N ASN A 57 29.67 11.40 6.05
CA ASN A 57 31.03 11.45 6.56
C ASN A 57 31.25 10.69 7.90
N GLN A 58 30.34 9.80 8.32
CA GLN A 58 30.59 8.95 9.50
C GLN A 58 31.16 7.58 9.10
N ASP A 59 32.24 7.17 9.76
CA ASP A 59 32.93 5.88 9.56
C ASP A 59 32.07 4.72 10.08
N ILE A 60 31.22 4.18 9.20
CA ILE A 60 30.45 2.96 9.45
C ILE A 60 31.35 1.75 9.20
N SER A 61 31.38 0.76 10.10
CA SER A 61 32.17 -0.45 9.83
C SER A 61 31.64 -1.23 8.62
N THR A 62 32.51 -2.02 7.97
CA THR A 62 32.13 -2.87 6.82
C THR A 62 30.94 -3.78 7.14
N ALA A 63 30.92 -4.38 8.34
CA ALA A 63 29.85 -5.29 8.76
C ALA A 63 28.50 -4.57 8.97
N GLU A 64 28.52 -3.37 9.54
CA GLU A 64 27.32 -2.53 9.74
C GLU A 64 26.77 -2.04 8.39
N ARG A 65 27.66 -1.68 7.45
CA ARG A 65 27.28 -1.34 6.08
C ARG A 65 26.66 -2.52 5.34
N GLU A 66 27.22 -3.73 5.44
CA GLU A 66 26.62 -4.95 4.85
C GLU A 66 25.21 -5.25 5.38
N VAL A 67 24.94 -4.99 6.67
CA VAL A 67 23.58 -5.13 7.23
C VAL A 67 22.63 -4.11 6.60
N ILE A 68 23.04 -2.85 6.53
CA ILE A 68 22.25 -1.77 5.94
C ILE A 68 21.93 -2.06 4.46
N ASP A 69 22.93 -2.51 3.71
CA ASP A 69 22.81 -2.80 2.28
C ASP A 69 21.89 -3.99 2.01
N ARG A 70 21.96 -5.06 2.82
CA ARG A 70 21.00 -6.18 2.73
C ARG A 70 19.56 -5.74 2.99
N HIS A 71 19.35 -4.87 3.98
CA HIS A 71 18.02 -4.33 4.26
C HIS A 71 17.53 -3.39 3.16
N ALA A 72 18.42 -2.56 2.58
CA ALA A 72 18.10 -1.70 1.46
C ALA A 72 17.72 -2.51 0.21
N ALA A 73 18.51 -3.54 -0.13
CA ALA A 73 18.22 -4.44 -1.24
C ALA A 73 16.86 -5.14 -1.08
N LYS A 74 16.52 -5.59 0.13
CA LYS A 74 15.22 -6.18 0.43
C LYS A 74 14.06 -5.20 0.25
N VAL A 75 14.23 -3.94 0.70
CA VAL A 75 13.21 -2.90 0.53
C VAL A 75 13.02 -2.56 -0.94
N ASN A 76 14.09 -2.46 -1.73
CA ASN A 76 14.01 -2.18 -3.16
C ASN A 76 13.23 -3.28 -3.88
N LYS A 77 13.60 -4.55 -3.68
CA LYS A 77 12.87 -5.69 -4.26
C LYS A 77 11.37 -5.66 -3.93
N LEU A 78 11.01 -5.45 -2.66
CA LEU A 78 9.60 -5.42 -2.25
C LEU A 78 8.84 -4.20 -2.78
N THR A 79 9.55 -3.12 -3.09
CA THR A 79 8.99 -1.94 -3.74
C THR A 79 8.69 -2.25 -5.21
N ASP A 80 9.58 -2.99 -5.89
CA ASP A 80 9.34 -3.47 -7.25
C ASP A 80 8.17 -4.46 -7.30
N ASP A 81 8.12 -5.42 -6.36
CA ASP A 81 7.00 -6.37 -6.21
C ASP A 81 5.67 -5.64 -6.00
N TYR A 82 5.67 -4.56 -5.20
CA TYR A 82 4.49 -3.71 -4.99
C TYR A 82 4.05 -3.00 -6.28
N HIS A 83 4.98 -2.43 -7.04
CA HIS A 83 4.64 -1.76 -8.31
C HIS A 83 4.07 -2.75 -9.32
N HIS A 84 4.63 -3.96 -9.43
CA HIS A 84 4.07 -5.00 -10.29
C HIS A 84 2.64 -5.40 -9.88
N ALA A 85 2.39 -5.59 -8.58
CA ALA A 85 1.06 -5.89 -8.07
C ALA A 85 0.06 -4.74 -8.31
N TYR A 86 0.53 -3.49 -8.23
CA TYR A 86 -0.28 -2.32 -8.53
C TYR A 86 -0.66 -2.26 -10.02
N ASP A 87 0.29 -2.53 -10.92
CA ASP A 87 0.04 -2.60 -12.35
C ASP A 87 -0.94 -3.73 -12.72
N ASP A 88 -0.85 -4.89 -12.05
CA ASP A 88 -1.82 -5.98 -12.17
C ASP A 88 -3.22 -5.55 -11.73
N TYR A 89 -3.32 -4.90 -10.56
CA TYR A 89 -4.58 -4.36 -10.05
C TYR A 89 -5.22 -3.36 -11.03
N ARG A 90 -4.43 -2.41 -11.56
CA ARG A 90 -4.91 -1.41 -12.53
C ARG A 90 -5.36 -2.06 -13.84
N ARG A 91 -4.67 -3.09 -14.31
CA ARG A 91 -5.10 -3.89 -15.48
C ARG A 91 -6.41 -4.62 -15.22
N ALA A 92 -6.57 -5.22 -14.04
CA ALA A 92 -7.81 -5.89 -13.65
C ALA A 92 -8.99 -4.91 -13.58
N GLU A 93 -8.78 -3.71 -13.03
CA GLU A 93 -9.78 -2.65 -12.94
C GLU A 93 -10.24 -2.19 -14.33
N ALA A 94 -9.30 -1.93 -15.24
CA ALA A 94 -9.61 -1.61 -16.63
C ALA A 94 -10.40 -2.74 -17.33
N GLY A 95 -10.07 -4.01 -17.04
CA GLY A 95 -10.80 -5.18 -17.52
C GLY A 95 -12.24 -5.24 -17.02
N VAL A 96 -12.49 -4.90 -15.75
CA VAL A 96 -13.86 -4.79 -15.19
C VAL A 96 -14.65 -3.70 -15.90
N VAL A 97 -14.06 -2.52 -16.10
CA VAL A 97 -14.72 -1.41 -16.80
C VAL A 97 -15.08 -1.80 -18.24
N ALA A 98 -14.17 -2.44 -18.97
CA ALA A 98 -14.42 -2.91 -20.32
C ALA A 98 -15.57 -3.94 -20.36
N ALA A 99 -15.58 -4.91 -19.44
CA ALA A 99 -16.64 -5.91 -19.35
C ALA A 99 -18.01 -5.29 -19.02
N ILE A 100 -18.06 -4.30 -18.12
CA ILE A 100 -19.31 -3.61 -17.77
C ILE A 100 -19.86 -2.84 -18.96
N ARG A 101 -19.00 -2.11 -19.69
CA ARG A 101 -19.42 -1.38 -20.89
C ARG A 101 -20.03 -2.32 -21.93
N GLU A 102 -19.42 -3.48 -22.14
CA GLU A 102 -19.91 -4.47 -23.09
C GLU A 102 -21.23 -5.11 -22.63
N GLU A 103 -21.36 -5.47 -21.35
CA GLU A 103 -22.61 -5.98 -20.80
C GLU A 103 -23.74 -4.94 -20.91
N SER A 104 -23.45 -3.67 -20.61
CA SER A 104 -24.42 -2.59 -20.75
C SER A 104 -24.85 -2.37 -22.19
N ARG A 105 -23.91 -2.44 -23.14
CA ARG A 105 -24.18 -2.33 -24.59
C ARG A 105 -25.12 -3.45 -25.05
N LEU A 106 -24.84 -4.70 -24.68
CA LEU A 106 -25.64 -5.86 -25.05
C LEU A 106 -27.03 -5.82 -24.40
N ARG A 107 -27.10 -5.43 -23.12
CA ARG A 107 -28.37 -5.27 -22.41
C ARG A 107 -29.25 -4.19 -23.05
N GLN A 108 -28.69 -3.03 -23.39
CA GLN A 108 -29.42 -1.97 -24.08
C GLN A 108 -29.93 -2.42 -25.45
N ALA A 109 -29.11 -3.16 -26.21
CA ALA A 109 -29.54 -3.71 -27.50
C ALA A 109 -30.71 -4.70 -27.32
N PHE A 110 -30.65 -5.55 -26.29
CA PHE A 110 -31.72 -6.49 -25.94
C PHE A 110 -33.01 -5.75 -25.53
N GLU A 111 -32.91 -4.76 -24.65
CA GLU A 111 -34.05 -3.94 -24.19
C GLU A 111 -34.67 -3.14 -25.33
N TRP A 112 -33.85 -2.58 -26.23
CA TRP A 112 -34.35 -1.88 -27.40
C TRP A 112 -35.17 -2.79 -28.31
N ARG A 113 -34.71 -4.03 -28.56
CA ARG A 113 -35.47 -5.03 -29.34
C ARG A 113 -36.76 -5.48 -28.65
N MET A 114 -36.76 -5.59 -27.32
CA MET A 114 -37.98 -5.88 -26.55
C MET A 114 -39.02 -4.75 -26.69
N ASN A 115 -38.57 -3.50 -26.78
CA ASN A 115 -39.43 -2.32 -26.74
C ASN A 115 -39.75 -1.73 -28.13
N SER A 116 -39.08 -2.17 -29.19
CA SER A 116 -39.37 -1.74 -30.55
C SER A 116 -40.50 -2.58 -31.15
N ASP A 117 -41.55 -1.95 -31.67
CA ASP A 117 -42.61 -2.60 -32.48
C ASP A 117 -42.11 -3.11 -33.85
N VAL A 118 -40.79 -3.15 -34.04
CA VAL A 118 -40.12 -3.65 -35.25
C VAL A 118 -40.08 -5.17 -35.19
N TYR A 119 -40.43 -5.81 -36.32
CA TYR A 119 -40.77 -7.21 -36.58
C TYR A 119 -39.84 -8.34 -36.06
N ALA A 120 -38.78 -8.06 -35.30
CA ALA A 120 -37.80 -9.05 -34.85
C ALA A 120 -37.70 -9.05 -33.31
N PRO A 121 -38.54 -9.85 -32.61
CA PRO A 121 -38.40 -10.03 -31.17
C PRO A 121 -37.01 -10.60 -30.84
N PRO A 122 -36.45 -10.28 -29.66
CA PRO A 122 -35.16 -10.78 -29.25
C PRO A 122 -35.16 -12.31 -29.18
N THR A 123 -34.02 -12.88 -29.56
CA THR A 123 -33.82 -14.32 -29.66
C THR A 123 -33.28 -14.90 -28.35
N VAL A 124 -33.33 -16.24 -28.24
CA VAL A 124 -32.64 -16.95 -27.16
C VAL A 124 -31.14 -16.70 -27.21
N ASP A 125 -30.57 -16.51 -28.40
CA ASP A 125 -29.15 -16.19 -28.58
C ASP A 125 -28.80 -14.82 -28.02
N ASP A 126 -29.63 -13.79 -28.27
CA ASP A 126 -29.44 -12.45 -27.67
C ASP A 126 -29.44 -12.53 -26.12
N LEU A 127 -30.35 -13.34 -25.55
CA LEU A 127 -30.39 -13.57 -24.10
C LEU A 127 -29.13 -14.29 -23.59
N ASN A 128 -28.61 -15.25 -24.36
CA ASN A 128 -27.39 -15.98 -24.02
C ASN A 128 -26.15 -15.08 -24.09
N GLU A 129 -26.08 -14.15 -25.06
CA GLU A 129 -25.01 -13.16 -25.16
C GLU A 129 -24.99 -12.22 -23.94
N VAL A 130 -26.16 -11.69 -23.53
CA VAL A 130 -26.27 -10.86 -22.32
C VAL A 130 -25.86 -11.64 -21.07
N LYS A 131 -26.29 -12.91 -20.94
CA LYS A 131 -25.88 -13.78 -19.82
C LYS A 131 -24.38 -14.06 -19.81
N ALA A 132 -23.78 -14.28 -20.97
CA ALA A 132 -22.35 -14.51 -21.13
C ALA A 132 -21.55 -13.25 -20.73
N ALA A 133 -21.99 -12.06 -21.17
CA ALA A 133 -21.38 -10.80 -20.80
C ALA A 133 -21.48 -10.53 -19.29
N ALA A 134 -22.64 -10.78 -18.67
CA ALA A 134 -22.79 -10.68 -17.22
C ALA A 134 -21.89 -11.67 -16.45
N ALA A 135 -21.68 -12.88 -16.99
CA ALA A 135 -20.72 -13.84 -16.42
C ALA A 135 -19.27 -13.34 -16.56
N ALA A 136 -18.91 -12.72 -17.69
CA ALA A 136 -17.60 -12.11 -17.90
C ALA A 136 -17.34 -10.96 -16.90
N VAL A 137 -18.35 -10.12 -16.61
CA VAL A 137 -18.26 -9.08 -15.57
C VAL A 137 -17.97 -9.69 -14.20
N ARG A 138 -18.68 -10.74 -13.80
CA ARG A 138 -18.43 -11.43 -12.52
C ARG A 138 -17.02 -12.01 -12.44
N ALA A 139 -16.56 -12.64 -13.53
CA ALA A 139 -15.20 -13.18 -13.60
C ALA A 139 -14.14 -12.07 -13.52
N ALA A 140 -14.35 -10.93 -14.19
CA ALA A 140 -13.46 -9.79 -14.12
C ALA A 140 -13.40 -9.19 -12.69
N ARG A 141 -14.55 -9.06 -12.02
CA ARG A 141 -14.61 -8.59 -10.63
C ARG A 141 -13.86 -9.51 -9.68
N LYS A 142 -14.04 -10.82 -9.82
CA LYS A 142 -13.29 -11.79 -9.02
C LYS A 142 -11.77 -11.61 -9.17
N ARG A 143 -11.27 -11.41 -10.39
CA ARG A 143 -9.84 -11.14 -10.64
C ARG A 143 -9.38 -9.82 -10.04
N LEU A 144 -10.23 -8.79 -10.05
CA LEU A 144 -9.93 -7.52 -9.40
C LEU A 144 -9.76 -7.71 -7.88
N ASP A 145 -10.64 -8.49 -7.26
CA ASP A 145 -10.54 -8.82 -5.84
C ASP A 145 -9.25 -9.60 -5.53
N GLU A 146 -8.96 -10.66 -6.30
CA GLU A 146 -7.71 -11.45 -6.19
C GLU A 146 -6.44 -10.57 -6.36
N SER A 147 -6.48 -9.63 -7.31
CA SER A 147 -5.38 -8.67 -7.53
C SER A 147 -5.27 -7.66 -6.38
N GLY A 148 -6.39 -7.22 -5.83
CA GLY A 148 -6.44 -6.33 -4.67
C GLY A 148 -5.88 -6.98 -3.41
N GLU A 149 -6.16 -8.27 -3.18
CA GLU A 149 -5.54 -9.05 -2.11
C GLU A 149 -4.03 -9.12 -2.28
N THR A 150 -3.55 -9.44 -3.48
CA THR A 150 -2.11 -9.51 -3.80
C THR A 150 -1.41 -8.17 -3.55
N LEU A 151 -2.01 -7.06 -3.98
CA LEU A 151 -1.52 -5.71 -3.72
C LEU A 151 -1.43 -5.41 -2.22
N GLY A 152 -2.46 -5.78 -1.46
CA GLY A 152 -2.48 -5.62 -0.01
C GLY A 152 -1.35 -6.37 0.69
N VAL A 153 -1.09 -7.63 0.30
CA VAL A 153 0.02 -8.43 0.84
C VAL A 153 1.37 -7.79 0.52
N ALA A 154 1.59 -7.35 -0.72
CA ALA A 154 2.83 -6.69 -1.13
C ALA A 154 3.08 -5.40 -0.33
N GLN A 155 2.05 -4.60 -0.10
CA GLN A 155 2.15 -3.37 0.69
C GLN A 155 2.53 -3.64 2.15
N VAL A 156 1.93 -4.65 2.79
CA VAL A 156 2.27 -5.04 4.18
C VAL A 156 3.71 -5.53 4.26
N ALA A 157 4.15 -6.35 3.30
CA ALA A 157 5.52 -6.85 3.25
C ALA A 157 6.54 -5.70 3.09
N MET A 158 6.28 -4.77 2.18
CA MET A 158 7.11 -3.58 1.96
C MET A 158 7.21 -2.72 3.23
N ASN A 159 6.07 -2.38 3.86
CA ASN A 159 6.06 -1.56 5.08
C ASN A 159 6.80 -2.24 6.23
N THR A 160 6.62 -3.56 6.38
CA THR A 160 7.34 -4.36 7.38
C THR A 160 8.85 -4.32 7.13
N ALA A 161 9.28 -4.46 5.88
CA ALA A 161 10.69 -4.40 5.52
C ALA A 161 11.30 -3.02 5.75
N LYS A 162 10.58 -1.93 5.42
CA LYS A 162 10.98 -0.55 5.71
C LYS A 162 11.17 -0.33 7.22
N ALA A 163 10.23 -0.80 8.04
CA ALA A 163 10.31 -0.71 9.49
C ALA A 163 11.48 -1.54 10.07
N ALA A 164 11.77 -2.72 9.51
CA ALA A 164 12.93 -3.52 9.91
C ALA A 164 14.25 -2.84 9.53
N ALA A 165 14.34 -2.30 8.31
CA ALA A 165 15.51 -1.55 7.84
C ALA A 165 15.81 -0.33 8.72
N TYR A 166 14.76 0.41 9.10
CA TYR A 166 14.88 1.54 10.03
C TYR A 166 15.42 1.10 11.39
N ARG A 167 14.83 0.05 11.99
CA ARG A 167 15.28 -0.48 13.29
C ARG A 167 16.73 -0.93 13.26
N ALA A 168 17.15 -1.65 12.22
CA ALA A 168 18.54 -2.07 12.07
C ALA A 168 19.50 -0.87 12.04
N ARG A 169 19.15 0.19 11.30
CA ARG A 169 19.95 1.43 11.24
C ARG A 169 20.04 2.15 12.59
N VAL A 170 18.95 2.20 13.35
CA VAL A 170 18.94 2.82 14.69
C VAL A 170 19.83 2.05 15.67
N VAL A 171 19.80 0.71 15.62
CA VAL A 171 20.64 -0.15 16.47
C VAL A 171 22.12 0.05 16.16
N VAL A 172 22.51 0.03 14.87
CA VAL A 172 23.89 0.29 14.43
C VAL A 172 24.40 1.63 14.99
N ARG A 173 23.61 2.70 14.88
CA ARG A 173 23.98 4.01 15.44
C ARG A 173 24.14 4.01 16.96
N ALA A 174 23.26 3.31 17.67
CA ALA A 174 23.36 3.22 19.12
C ALA A 174 24.67 2.52 19.54
N GLU A 175 25.07 1.47 18.80
CA GLU A 175 26.35 0.79 19.01
C GLU A 175 27.54 1.68 18.67
N GLU A 176 27.50 2.44 17.57
CA GLU A 176 28.54 3.40 17.21
C GLU A 176 28.69 4.51 18.28
N ASN A 177 27.58 5.11 18.71
CA ASN A 177 27.59 6.13 19.75
C ASN A 177 28.14 5.58 21.07
N ARG A 178 27.86 4.31 21.39
CA ARG A 178 28.46 3.63 22.54
C ARG A 178 29.98 3.49 22.37
N LYS A 179 30.46 3.01 21.21
CA LYS A 179 31.91 2.87 20.93
C LYS A 179 32.65 4.21 21.09
N VAL A 180 32.09 5.31 20.58
CA VAL A 180 32.66 6.66 20.71
C VAL A 180 32.64 7.13 22.17
N SER A 181 31.53 6.94 22.87
CA SER A 181 31.41 7.31 24.29
C SER A 181 32.40 6.53 25.15
N ASP A 182 32.52 5.22 24.93
CA ASP A 182 33.48 4.35 25.61
C ASP A 182 34.93 4.79 25.35
N ALA A 183 35.24 5.17 24.10
CA ALA A 183 36.56 5.68 23.74
C ALA A 183 36.90 7.00 24.47
N ILE A 184 35.95 7.95 24.52
CA ILE A 184 36.12 9.23 25.23
C ILE A 184 36.28 9.02 26.74
N LEU A 185 35.48 8.12 27.33
CA LEU A 185 35.54 7.83 28.75
C LEU A 185 36.88 7.16 29.12
N ARG A 186 37.35 6.22 28.29
CA ARG A 186 38.66 5.57 28.48
C ARG A 186 39.81 6.56 28.35
N ASP A 187 39.79 7.45 27.35
CA ASP A 187 40.81 8.50 27.15
C ASP A 187 40.91 9.45 28.35
N ARG A 188 39.78 9.68 29.04
CA ARG A 188 39.71 10.47 30.27
C ARG A 188 40.04 9.70 31.55
N GLY A 189 40.46 8.43 31.44
CA GLY A 189 40.75 7.58 32.60
C GLY A 189 39.51 7.24 33.44
N ILE A 190 38.30 7.42 32.89
CA ILE A 190 37.05 7.07 33.57
C ILE A 190 36.76 5.60 33.29
N ALA A 191 36.75 4.77 34.34
CA ALA A 191 36.38 3.37 34.22
C ALA A 191 34.89 3.26 33.83
N VAL A 192 34.62 2.62 32.69
CA VAL A 192 33.27 2.32 32.19
C VAL A 192 32.90 0.92 32.66
N GLY A 193 31.77 0.79 33.38
CA GLY A 193 31.20 -0.48 33.85
C GLY A 193 29.80 -0.70 33.28
#